data_AF-A0A7C5XXN7-F1
#
_entry.id   AF-A0A7C5XXN7-F1
#
_cell.length_a   1.000
_cell.length_b   1.000
_cell.length_c   1.000
_cell.angle_alpha   90.00
_cell.angle_beta   90.00
_cell.angle_gamma   90.00
#
_symmetry.space_group_name_H-M   'P 1'
#
loop_
_entity.id
_entity.type
_entity.pdbx_description
1 polymer ?
#
loop_
_entity_poly.entity_id
_entity_poly.type
_entity_poly.pdbx_seq_one_letter_code
_entity_poly.pdbx_strand_id
1 'polypeptide(L)' 'RAIARAILSLGRSLELEVVAEGVETRAQLELLRAEGCGAAQGYLFSPPVPAAELPEVVRRIERAAC' A
#
# COMPACT_ATOMS: atom_id res chain seq x y z
N ARG A 1 -13.24 -5.65 6.16
CA ARG A 1 -12.25 -6.68 6.58
C ARG A 1 -12.43 -7.99 5.80
N ALA A 2 -13.61 -8.64 5.79
CA ALA A 2 -13.81 -9.92 5.08
C ALA A 2 -13.50 -9.87 3.57
N ILE A 3 -13.97 -8.84 2.86
CA ILE A 3 -13.75 -8.69 1.41
C ILE A 3 -12.26 -8.54 1.08
N ALA A 4 -11.54 -7.68 1.80
CA ALA A 4 -10.10 -7.48 1.59
C ALA A 4 -9.31 -8.80 1.76
N ARG A 5 -9.61 -9.57 2.80
CA ARG A 5 -9.00 -10.90 3.01
C ARG A 5 -9.33 -11.87 1.86
N ALA A 6 -10.57 -11.88 1.39
CA ALA A 6 -10.98 -12.73 0.27
C ALA A 6 -10.24 -12.38 -1.03
N ILE A 7 -10.11 -11.08 -1.33
CA ILE A 7 -9.36 -10.58 -2.50
C ILE A 7 -7.87 -10.94 -2.40
N LEU A 8 -7.25 -10.73 -1.23
CA LEU A 8 -5.84 -11.09 -1.01
C LEU A 8 -5.62 -12.60 -1.14
N SER A 9 -6.56 -13.42 -0.65
CA SER A 9 -6.52 -14.87 -0.83
C SER A 9 -6.66 -15.26 -2.31
N LEU A 10 -7.55 -14.61 -3.05
CA LEU A 10 -7.73 -14.86 -4.47
C LEU A 10 -6.47 -14.49 -5.27
N GLY A 11 -5.89 -13.32 -5.00
CA GLY A 11 -4.64 -12.89 -5.63
C GLY A 11 -3.51 -13.90 -5.44
N ARG A 12 -3.32 -14.39 -4.19
CA ARG A 12 -2.33 -15.45 -3.91
C ARG A 12 -2.60 -16.73 -4.69
N SER A 13 -3.84 -17.21 -4.73
CA SER A 13 -4.20 -18.44 -5.45
C SER A 13 -4.01 -18.33 -6.96
N LEU A 14 -4.05 -17.11 -7.50
CA LEU A 14 -3.83 -16.82 -8.92
C LEU A 14 -2.40 -16.37 -9.23
N GLU A 15 -1.50 -16.35 -8.24
CA GLU A 15 -0.13 -15.84 -8.36
C GLU A 15 -0.08 -14.38 -8.86
N LEU A 16 -1.07 -13.57 -8.46
CA LEU A 16 -1.17 -12.15 -8.79
C LEU A 16 -0.71 -11.28 -7.62
N GLU A 17 0.03 -10.23 -7.95
CA GLU A 17 0.29 -9.13 -7.03
C GLU A 17 -0.98 -8.30 -6.80
N VAL A 18 -1.22 -7.92 -5.55
CA VAL A 18 -2.35 -7.08 -5.16
C VAL A 18 -1.82 -5.79 -4.55
N VAL A 19 -2.26 -4.66 -5.10
CA VAL A 19 -2.02 -3.33 -4.55
C VAL A 19 -3.24 -2.89 -3.76
N ALA A 20 -3.06 -2.57 -2.48
CA ALA A 20 -4.12 -1.97 -1.67
C ALA A 20 -4.14 -0.45 -1.84
N GLU A 21 -5.21 0.08 -2.45
CA GLU A 21 -5.40 1.52 -2.64
C GLU A 21 -6.22 2.15 -1.50
N GLY A 22 -6.01 3.45 -1.27
CA GLY A 22 -6.73 4.22 -0.26
C GLY A 22 -6.23 4.00 1.18
N VAL A 23 -4.95 3.68 1.37
CA VAL A 23 -4.35 3.53 2.71
C VAL A 23 -4.01 4.91 3.28
N GLU A 24 -4.71 5.31 4.34
CA GLU A 24 -4.59 6.64 4.95
C GLU A 24 -3.97 6.61 6.36
N THR A 25 -4.03 5.45 7.03
CA THR A 25 -3.58 5.30 8.42
C THR A 25 -2.61 4.15 8.59
N ARG A 26 -1.72 4.27 9.58
CA ARG A 26 -0.77 3.20 9.95
C ARG A 26 -1.50 1.90 10.31
N ALA A 27 -2.63 1.99 11.02
CA ALA A 27 -3.43 0.83 11.40
C ALA A 27 -4.00 0.06 10.19
N GLN A 28 -4.40 0.75 9.12
CA GLN A 28 -4.81 0.11 7.86
C GLN A 28 -3.63 -0.60 7.20
N LEU A 29 -2.47 0.06 7.13
CA LEU A 29 -1.25 -0.53 6.56
C LEU A 29 -0.81 -1.79 7.31
N GLU A 30 -0.81 -1.76 8.64
CA GLU A 30 -0.44 -2.90 9.48
C GLU A 30 -1.40 -4.08 9.29
N LEU A 31 -2.71 -3.80 9.20
CA LEU A 31 -3.70 -4.83 8.92
C LEU A 31 -3.49 -5.47 7.54
N LEU A 32 -3.23 -4.66 6.51
CA LEU A 32 -2.97 -5.16 5.15
C LEU A 32 -1.70 -6.01 5.09
N ARG A 33 -0.63 -5.57 5.78
CA ARG A 33 0.61 -6.35 5.92
C ARG A 33 0.38 -7.68 6.60
N ALA A 34 -0.39 -7.71 7.70
CA ALA A 34 -0.72 -8.95 8.40
C ALA A 34 -1.53 -9.94 7.56
N GLU A 35 -2.32 -9.44 6.60
CA GLU A 35 -3.08 -10.26 5.63
C GLU A 35 -2.25 -10.66 4.39
N GLY A 36 -0.96 -10.28 4.33
CA GLY A 36 -0.01 -10.63 3.28
C GLY A 36 -0.06 -9.72 2.04
N CYS A 37 -0.57 -8.49 2.17
CA CYS A 37 -0.53 -7.51 1.08
C CYS A 37 0.87 -6.86 1.00
N GLY A 38 1.56 -7.02 -0.13
CA GLY A 38 2.93 -6.54 -0.34
C GLY A 38 3.05 -5.11 -0.86
N ALA A 39 1.99 -4.55 -1.44
CA ALA A 39 2.00 -3.23 -2.05
C ALA A 39 0.80 -2.40 -1.60
N ALA A 40 1.02 -1.10 -1.35
CA ALA A 40 -0.02 -0.19 -0.90
C ALA A 40 0.17 1.22 -1.45
N GLN A 41 -0.94 1.90 -1.72
CA GLN A 41 -1.01 3.31 -2.13
C GLN A 41 -2.06 4.04 -1.29
N GLY A 42 -1.77 5.28 -0.92
CA GLY A 42 -2.75 6.17 -0.29
C GLY A 42 -2.11 7.34 0.44
N TYR A 43 -2.94 8.17 1.06
CA TYR A 43 -2.52 9.43 1.67
C TYR A 43 -1.63 9.25 2.90
N LEU A 44 -1.56 8.04 3.46
CA LEU A 44 -0.55 7.70 4.46
C LEU A 44 0.87 7.97 3.93
N PHE A 45 1.08 7.70 2.64
CA PHE A 45 2.36 7.90 1.97
C PHE A 45 2.41 9.30 1.37
N SER A 46 1.49 9.61 0.47
CA SER A 46 1.42 10.88 -0.24
C SER A 46 0.05 11.07 -0.89
N PRO A 47 -0.45 12.32 -1.00
CA PRO A 47 -1.44 12.64 -2.03
C PRO A 47 -0.81 12.51 -3.45
N PRO A 48 -1.62 12.53 -4.52
CA PRO A 48 -1.11 12.72 -5.88
C PRO A 48 -0.30 14.02 -5.96
N VAL A 49 0.84 13.96 -6.65
CA VAL A 49 1.75 15.10 -6.82
C VAL A 49 2.11 15.29 -8.29
N PRO A 50 2.49 16.51 -8.71
CA PRO A 50 3.13 16.73 -10.01
C PRO A 50 4.36 15.84 -10.21
N ALA A 51 4.63 15.45 -11.45
CA ALA A 51 5.76 14.57 -11.78
C ALA A 51 7.12 15.11 -11.31
N ALA A 52 7.29 16.44 -11.28
CA ALA A 52 8.52 17.10 -10.82
C ALA A 52 8.79 16.86 -9.32
N GLU A 53 7.76 16.61 -8.52
CA GLU A 53 7.86 16.41 -7.07
C GLU A 53 8.02 14.94 -6.68
N LEU A 54 7.71 14.01 -7.59
CA LEU A 54 7.77 12.57 -7.34
C LEU A 54 9.12 12.10 -6.79
N PRO A 55 10.30 12.54 -7.31
CA PRO A 55 11.59 12.11 -6.76
C PRO A 55 11.77 12.45 -5.28
N GLU A 56 11.23 13.58 -4.82
CA GLU A 56 11.30 13.97 -3.41
C GLU A 56 10.36 13.13 -2.54
N VAL A 57 9.15 12.86 -3.03
CA VAL A 57 8.18 11.97 -2.37
C VAL A 57 8.76 10.58 -2.18
N VAL A 58 9.36 9.99 -3.21
CA VAL A 58 10.01 8.67 -3.14
C VAL A 58 11.11 8.67 -2.08
N ARG A 59 12.04 9.64 -2.14
CA ARG A 59 13.12 9.78 -1.14
C ARG A 59 12.58 9.93 0.29
N ARG A 60 11.46 10.64 0.49
CA ARG A 60 10.81 10.78 1.80
C ARG A 60 10.27 9.46 2.32
N ILE A 61 9.60 8.69 1.45
CA ILE A 61 9.00 7.39 1.82
C ILE A 61 10.09 6.36 2.14
N GLU A 62 11.16 6.29 1.34
CA GLU A 62 12.30 5.39 1.57
C GLU A 62 12.96 5.64 2.93
N ARG A 63 13.19 6.91 3.29
CA ARG A 63 13.77 7.27 4.60
C ARG A 63 12.87 6.90 5.77
N ALA A 64 11.55 6.96 5.60
CA ALA A 64 10.58 6.64 6.65
C ALA A 64 10.30 5.13 6.79
N ALA A 65 10.79 4.32 5.84
CA ALA A 65 10.69 2.86 5.87
C ALA A 65 11.90 2.20 6.56
N CYS A 66 12.99 2.96 6.78
CA CYS A 66 14.14 2.58 7.61
C CYS A 66 13.86 2.81 9.09
#